data_AF-A0A7Y4QJZ2-F1
#
_entry.id   AF-A0A7Y4QJZ2-F1
#
_cell.length_a   1.000
_cell.length_b   1.000
_cell.length_c   1.000
_cell.angle_alpha   90.00
_cell.angle_beta   90.00
_cell.angle_gamma   90.00
#
_symmetry.space_group_name_H-M   'P 1'
#
loop_
_entity.id
_entity.type
_entity.pdbx_description
1 polymer ?
#
loop_
_entity_poly.entity_id
_entity_poly.type
_entity_poly.pdbx_seq_one_letter_code
_entity_poly.pdbx_strand_id
1 'polypeptide(L)' 'MQPKEYMRVVGRRAEPSPTLENVRALQGLLRDLRGKNPFLPKGVYRFKSHDEADAWEMKMLTR' A
#
# COMPACT_ATOMS: atom_id res chain seq x y z
N MET A 1 10.72 36.88 15.03
CA MET A 1 10.86 35.42 14.89
C MET A 1 10.10 34.81 16.06
N GLN A 2 8.87 34.32 15.83
CA GLN A 2 8.00 33.85 16.91
C GLN A 2 8.55 32.53 17.49
N PRO A 3 8.53 32.32 18.82
CA PRO A 3 9.01 31.09 19.42
C PRO A 3 8.05 29.95 19.06
N LYS A 4 8.58 28.92 18.41
CA LYS A 4 7.83 27.75 17.97
C LYS A 4 7.48 26.92 19.21
N GLU A 5 6.20 26.88 19.53
CA GLU A 5 5.62 26.05 20.59
C GLU A 5 6.09 24.59 20.42
N TYR A 6 6.65 24.02 21.49
CA TYR A 6 7.34 22.73 21.47
C TYR A 6 6.31 21.59 21.40
N MET A 7 6.15 21.01 20.22
CA MET A 7 5.33 19.80 20.05
C MET A 7 5.97 18.63 20.80
N ARG A 8 5.35 18.17 21.89
CA ARG A 8 5.83 17.03 22.69
C ARG A 8 5.59 15.73 21.90
N VAL A 9 6.64 15.23 21.26
CA VAL A 9 6.61 13.91 20.61
C VAL A 9 6.58 12.83 21.69
N VAL A 10 5.43 12.16 21.84
CA VAL A 10 5.27 11.00 22.72
C VAL A 10 5.49 9.74 21.89
N GLY A 11 6.72 9.24 21.85
CA GLY A 11 7.08 8.02 21.12
C GLY A 11 8.56 7.96 20.80
N ARG A 12 9.11 6.75 20.64
CA ARG A 12 10.51 6.52 20.26
C ARG A 12 10.72 6.43 18.74
N ARG A 13 9.70 6.79 17.94
CA ARG A 13 9.81 6.71 16.48
C ARG A 13 10.76 7.82 16.01
N ALA A 14 11.97 7.43 15.65
CA ALA A 14 12.90 8.29 14.94
C ALA A 14 12.27 8.71 13.61
N GLU A 15 12.59 9.92 13.15
CA GLU A 15 12.25 10.31 11.79
C GLU A 15 12.89 9.31 10.81
N PRO A 16 12.11 8.77 9.85
CA PRO A 16 12.66 7.81 8.92
C PRO A 16 13.71 8.50 8.05
N SER A 17 14.98 8.13 8.23
CA SER A 17 16.05 8.54 7.32
C SER A 17 15.96 7.68 6.05
N PRO A 18 15.69 8.25 4.87
CA PRO A 18 15.59 7.49 3.64
C PRO A 18 17.00 7.06 3.19
N THR A 19 17.43 5.90 3.64
CA THR A 19 18.62 5.24 3.11
C THR A 19 18.34 4.71 1.70
N LEU A 20 19.37 4.68 0.84
CA LEU A 20 19.27 4.17 -0.53
C LEU A 20 18.78 2.70 -0.58
N GLU A 21 19.11 1.91 0.45
CA GLU A 21 18.60 0.55 0.65
C GLU A 21 17.09 0.51 0.85
N ASN A 22 16.55 1.40 1.69
CA ASN A 22 15.10 1.50 1.96
C ASN A 22 14.33 1.88 0.69
N VAL A 23 14.90 2.80 -0.10
CA VAL A 23 14.30 3.20 -1.39
C VAL A 23 14.29 2.03 -2.38
N ARG A 24 15.39 1.27 -2.48
CA ARG A 24 15.45 0.08 -3.33
C ARG A 24 14.45 -1.00 -2.89
N ALA A 25 14.35 -1.24 -1.59
CA ALA A 25 13.39 -2.20 -1.03
C ALA A 25 11.94 -1.80 -1.36
N LEU A 26 11.60 -0.52 -1.17
CA LEU A 26 10.29 0.02 -1.54
C LEU A 26 10.01 -0.13 -3.04
N GLN A 27 10.98 0.21 -3.89
CA GLN A 27 10.83 0.11 -5.34
C GLN A 27 10.64 -1.34 -5.80
N GLY A 28 11.36 -2.29 -5.20
CA GLY A 28 11.19 -3.72 -5.45
C GLY A 28 9.79 -4.20 -5.06
N LEU A 29 9.31 -3.80 -3.89
CA LEU A 29 7.95 -4.10 -3.44
C LEU A 29 6.89 -3.53 -4.39
N LEU A 30 7.02 -2.26 -4.80
CA LEU A 30 6.09 -1.62 -5.74
C LEU A 30 6.04 -2.35 -7.08
N ARG A 31 7.20 -2.80 -7.59
CA ARG A 31 7.28 -3.58 -8.82
C ARG A 31 6.55 -4.90 -8.69
N ASP A 32 6.74 -5.60 -7.57
CA ASP A 32 6.13 -6.90 -7.34
C ASP A 32 4.61 -6.79 -7.14
N LEU A 33 4.14 -5.78 -6.42
CA LEU A 33 2.71 -5.51 -6.24
C LEU A 33 2.02 -5.20 -7.57
N ARG A 34 2.60 -4.33 -8.41
CA ARG A 34 2.02 -3.98 -9.72
C ARG A 34 2.12 -5.10 -10.74
N GLY A 35 3.26 -5.78 -10.80
CA GLY A 35 3.55 -6.74 -11.87
C GLY A 35 2.87 -8.09 -11.68
N LYS A 36 2.70 -8.54 -10.43
CA LYS A 36 2.13 -9.85 -10.12
C LYS A 36 0.63 -9.81 -9.85
N ASN A 37 0.07 -8.63 -9.53
CA ASN A 37 -1.31 -8.47 -9.06
C ASN A 37 -1.68 -9.58 -8.06
N PRO A 38 -0.92 -9.75 -6.96
CA PRO A 38 -0.95 -10.97 -6.15
C PRO A 38 -2.32 -11.27 -5.54
N PHE A 39 -3.13 -10.23 -5.37
CA PHE A 39 -4.45 -10.33 -4.77
C PHE A 39 -5.54 -10.76 -5.77
N LEU A 40 -5.35 -10.49 -7.07
CA LEU A 40 -6.33 -10.83 -8.10
C LEU A 40 -5.87 -12.06 -8.89
N PRO A 41 -6.57 -13.20 -8.78
CA PRO A 41 -6.21 -14.38 -9.53
C PRO A 41 -6.33 -14.13 -11.04
N LYS A 42 -5.39 -14.66 -11.82
CA LYS A 42 -5.40 -14.55 -13.28
C LYS A 42 -6.50 -15.44 -13.86
N GLY A 43 -7.40 -14.87 -14.64
CA GLY A 43 -8.46 -15.62 -15.30
C GLY A 43 -9.49 -14.73 -15.98
N VAL A 44 -10.43 -15.37 -16.68
CA VAL A 44 -11.62 -14.71 -17.24
C VAL A 44 -12.79 -15.02 -16.31
N TYR A 45 -13.33 -13.99 -15.67
CA TYR A 45 -14.48 -14.08 -14.78
C TYR A 45 -15.69 -13.45 -15.45
N ARG A 46 -16.84 -14.13 -15.37
CA ARG A 46 -18.10 -13.64 -15.92
C ARG A 46 -19.03 -13.34 -14.77
N PHE A 47 -19.44 -12.08 -14.68
CA PHE A 47 -20.39 -11.59 -13.69
C PHE A 47 -21.68 -11.20 -14.40
N LYS A 48 -22.81 -11.37 -13.71
CA LYS A 48 -24.13 -11.01 -14.23
C LYS A 48 -24.36 -9.51 -14.16
N SER A 49 -23.76 -8.82 -13.18
CA SER A 49 -23.82 -7.38 -13.00
C SER A 49 -22.47 -6.79 -12.60
N HIS A 50 -22.35 -5.46 -12.68
CA HIS A 50 -21.15 -4.76 -12.24
C HIS A 50 -20.94 -4.87 -10.72
N ASP A 51 -22.01 -4.71 -9.94
CA ASP A 51 -21.95 -4.84 -8.47
C ASP A 51 -21.40 -6.20 -8.01
N GLU A 52 -21.71 -7.27 -8.75
CA GLU A 52 -21.19 -8.61 -8.46
C GLU A 52 -19.67 -8.69 -8.71
N ALA A 53 -19.18 -8.02 -9.76
CA ALA A 53 -17.77 -7.93 -10.07
C ALA A 53 -17.01 -7.15 -8.97
N ASP A 54 -17.56 -6.01 -8.53
CA ASP A 54 -16.96 -5.18 -7.50
C ASP A 54 -16.91 -5.88 -6.14
N ALA A 55 -17.99 -6.58 -5.77
CA ALA A 55 -18.02 -7.38 -4.55
C ALA A 55 -17.00 -8.53 -4.57
N TRP A 56 -16.83 -9.17 -5.73
CA TRP A 56 -15.81 -10.19 -5.93
C TRP A 56 -14.40 -9.61 -5.85
N GLU A 57 -14.15 -8.47 -6.49
CA GLU A 57 -12.85 -7.79 -6.47
C GLU A 57 -12.47 -7.39 -5.04
N MET A 58 -13.38 -6.76 -4.29
CA MET A 58 -13.14 -6.41 -2.90
C MET A 58 -12.88 -7.62 -2.02
N LYS A 59 -13.58 -8.73 -2.24
CA LYS A 59 -13.31 -10.00 -1.54
C LYS A 59 -11.92 -10.55 -1.82
N MET A 60 -11.40 -10.37 -3.04
CA MET A 60 -10.06 -10.82 -3.41
C MET A 60 -8.96 -9.89 -2.85
N LEU A 61 -9.20 -8.58 -2.79
CA LEU A 61 -8.27 -7.59 -2.24
C LEU A 61 -8.12 -7.64 -0.71
N THR A 62 -9.15 -8.11 0.00
CA THR A 62 -9.20 -8.12 1.48
C THR A 62 -8.88 -9.48 2.11
N ARG A 63 -8.46 -10.45 1.30
CA ARG A 63 -8.13 -11.81 1.72
C ARG A 63 -6.73 -11.93 2.29
#